data_AF-A0A1B2HC31-F1
#
_entry.id   AF-A0A1B2HC31-F1
#
_cell.length_a   1.000
_cell.length_b   1.000
_cell.length_c   1.000
_cell.angle_alpha   90.00
_cell.angle_beta   90.00
_cell.angle_gamma   90.00
#
_symmetry.space_group_name_H-M   'P 1'
#
loop_
_entity.id
_entity.type
_entity.pdbx_description
1 polymer ?
#
loop_
_entity_poly.entity_id
_entity_poly.type
_entity_poly.pdbx_seq_one_letter_code
_entity_poly.pdbx_strand_id
1 'polypeptide(L)'
;MSTLTTRLQLVKETNAENYSVGTVNNNSDKIDAAVGFEECTSSTRPSSPYNGKGIRESDTGSVLLSNGTVPASGSWKYLWSADGPVIVGAVGASAPLRGQTTGFLTGTRLLDARKYGEANPGFTIDFDGKHQWGPGGVTAPDTNLYRSTTDLLRTDDSFYVGGALTVVGAVTLTGAVSGPVARGLVRRGRRSTSSTGTTSIVGVLRLGDSPNTIPVVSGRAYRISAVVHPRSTIAGDRILTEIRYTTDGSAPSTSSTVLAQKYSTAFAVSSADSDPFETVYEPATSHNLRLLLTISRGAGTGTVEAYADATASTELVVEDVGLAVTNTGVSV
;
A
#
# COMPACT_ATOMS: atom_id res chain seq x y z
N MET A 1 67.37 40.67 -2.61
CA MET A 1 66.46 40.81 -1.47
C MET A 1 65.91 39.43 -1.17
N SER A 2 66.03 38.96 0.07
CA SER A 2 65.46 37.68 0.46
C SER A 2 63.93 37.75 0.31
N THR A 3 63.34 36.70 -0.24
CA THR A 3 61.89 36.59 -0.38
C THR A 3 61.35 35.71 0.73
N LEU A 4 60.18 36.05 1.28
CA LEU A 4 59.55 35.26 2.34
C LEU A 4 58.61 34.23 1.72
N THR A 5 58.49 33.05 2.33
CA THR A 5 57.37 32.14 2.01
C THR A 5 56.06 32.74 2.49
N THR A 6 54.97 32.52 1.76
CA THR A 6 53.66 33.14 2.04
C THR A 6 53.00 32.61 3.32
N ARG A 7 53.24 31.35 3.70
CA ARG A 7 52.56 30.71 4.85
C ARG A 7 53.26 30.94 6.18
N LEU A 8 54.55 30.59 6.28
CA LEU A 8 55.32 30.62 7.53
C LEU A 8 56.33 31.78 7.57
N GLN A 9 56.36 32.63 6.52
CA GLN A 9 57.32 33.72 6.41
C GLN A 9 58.78 33.28 6.61
N LEU A 10 59.13 32.10 6.08
CA LEU A 10 60.49 31.58 6.05
C LEU A 10 61.32 32.41 5.07
N VAL A 11 62.54 32.74 5.46
CA VAL A 11 63.45 33.53 4.63
C VAL A 11 64.06 32.61 3.57
N LYS A 12 63.88 32.92 2.29
CA LYS A 12 64.59 32.25 1.18
C LYS A 12 65.93 32.93 0.94
N GLU A 13 67.00 32.15 0.88
CA GLU A 13 68.33 32.66 0.57
C GLU A 13 68.39 33.22 -0.86
N THR A 14 69.19 34.29 -1.05
CA THR A 14 69.17 35.10 -2.29
C THR A 14 70.06 34.51 -3.40
N ASN A 15 71.02 33.65 -3.06
CA ASN A 15 71.95 33.02 -4.01
C ASN A 15 72.29 31.57 -3.59
N ALA A 16 72.57 30.71 -4.57
CA ALA A 16 72.78 29.26 -4.35
C ALA A 16 74.06 28.92 -3.57
N GLU A 17 74.97 29.87 -3.40
CA GLU A 17 76.32 29.63 -2.86
C GLU A 17 76.52 30.14 -1.42
N ASN A 18 75.62 30.96 -0.87
CA ASN A 18 75.72 31.44 0.52
C ASN A 18 74.56 30.91 1.37
N TYR A 19 74.78 29.76 2.01
CA TYR A 19 73.84 29.18 2.97
C TYR A 19 74.12 29.72 4.38
N SER A 20 73.26 30.61 4.89
CA SER A 20 73.38 31.12 6.26
C SER A 20 72.77 30.15 7.25
N VAL A 21 73.62 29.53 8.08
CA VAL A 21 73.20 28.64 9.18
C VAL A 21 72.21 29.34 10.13
N GLY A 22 72.41 30.63 10.39
CA GLY A 22 71.51 31.41 11.23
C GLY A 22 70.10 31.55 10.64
N THR A 23 70.00 31.79 9.33
CA THR A 23 68.71 31.85 8.64
C THR A 23 67.98 30.51 8.72
N VAL A 24 68.72 29.42 8.58
CA VAL A 24 68.18 28.06 8.59
C VAL A 24 67.68 27.68 9.97
N ASN A 25 68.45 27.93 11.03
CA ASN A 25 68.00 27.65 12.40
C ASN A 25 66.72 28.44 12.71
N ASN A 26 66.69 29.74 12.37
CA ASN A 26 65.49 30.57 12.56
C ASN A 26 64.28 30.06 11.75
N ASN A 27 64.50 29.52 10.55
CA ASN A 27 63.44 28.90 9.76
C ASN A 27 62.99 27.56 10.36
N SER A 28 63.92 26.75 10.88
CA SER A 28 63.63 25.48 11.55
C SER A 28 62.80 25.68 12.80
N ASP A 29 63.11 26.68 13.62
CA ASP A 29 62.31 27.03 14.81
C ASP A 29 60.89 27.46 14.44
N LYS A 30 60.75 28.22 13.35
CA LYS A 30 59.42 28.59 12.80
C LYS A 30 58.65 27.39 12.27
N ILE A 31 59.33 26.39 11.71
CA ILE A 31 58.70 25.16 11.24
C ILE A 31 58.24 24.35 12.45
N ASP A 32 59.11 24.12 13.42
CA ASP A 32 58.82 23.36 14.64
C ASP A 32 57.62 23.95 15.39
N ALA A 33 57.64 25.27 15.61
CA ALA A 33 56.52 26.00 16.23
C ALA A 33 55.21 25.97 15.42
N ALA A 34 55.26 25.62 14.14
CA ALA A 34 54.10 25.53 13.26
C ALA A 34 53.64 24.09 13.00
N VAL A 35 54.41 23.07 13.36
CA VAL A 35 54.06 21.66 13.12
C VAL A 35 53.09 21.17 14.21
N GLY A 36 52.03 20.47 13.77
CA GLY A 36 51.10 19.79 14.66
C GLY A 36 49.90 20.66 15.09
N PHE A 37 49.23 20.20 16.14
CA PHE A 37 48.17 20.94 16.81
C PHE A 37 48.77 21.67 18.01
N GLU A 38 48.55 22.97 18.10
CA GLU A 38 48.88 23.73 19.31
C GLU A 38 47.82 23.46 20.38
N GLU A 39 48.25 23.07 21.58
CA GLU A 39 47.35 22.92 22.72
C GLU A 39 47.09 24.28 23.37
N CYS A 40 45.83 24.66 23.48
CA CYS A 40 45.41 25.90 24.13
C CYS A 40 44.10 25.67 24.92
N THR A 41 43.57 26.70 25.56
CA THR A 41 42.18 26.70 26.06
C THR A 41 41.31 27.50 25.10
N SER A 42 39.99 27.42 25.26
CA SER A 42 39.04 28.22 24.48
C SER A 42 39.26 29.74 24.61
N SER A 43 39.93 30.20 25.68
CA SER A 43 40.27 31.60 25.94
C SER A 43 41.70 31.99 25.55
N THR A 44 42.61 31.05 25.31
CA THR A 44 44.02 31.31 24.94
C THR A 44 44.33 30.97 23.48
N ARG A 45 43.31 30.96 22.63
CA ARG A 45 43.48 30.75 21.18
C ARG A 45 44.47 31.77 20.60
N PRO A 46 45.37 31.35 19.69
CA PRO A 46 46.30 32.27 19.03
C PRO A 46 45.58 33.45 18.37
N SER A 47 46.03 34.67 18.66
CA SER A 47 45.44 35.92 18.14
C SER A 47 45.84 36.24 16.69
N SER A 48 46.81 35.50 16.13
CA SER A 48 47.30 35.66 14.75
C SER A 48 47.52 34.29 14.08
N PRO A 49 46.45 33.50 13.85
CA PRO A 49 46.58 32.19 13.23
C PRO A 49 46.76 32.30 11.71
N TYR A 50 47.57 31.42 11.14
CA TYR A 50 47.63 31.24 9.68
C TYR A 50 46.50 30.31 9.21
N ASN A 51 46.11 30.42 7.93
CA ASN A 51 45.11 29.54 7.33
C ASN A 51 45.59 28.06 7.38
N GLY A 52 44.78 27.19 7.95
CA GLY A 52 45.08 25.79 8.20
C GLY A 52 45.82 25.51 9.51
N LYS A 53 45.95 26.48 10.42
CA LYS A 53 46.50 26.24 11.77
C LYS A 53 45.54 25.35 12.56
N GLY A 54 46.01 24.19 13.02
CA GLY A 54 45.27 23.29 13.89
C GLY A 54 45.50 23.63 15.36
N ILE A 55 44.45 23.60 16.18
CA ILE A 55 44.54 23.66 17.65
C ILE A 55 43.74 22.53 18.30
N ARG A 56 44.17 22.12 19.49
CA ARG A 56 43.40 21.28 20.41
C ARG A 56 43.12 22.08 21.67
N GLU A 57 41.84 22.22 21.99
CA GLU A 57 41.41 22.87 23.23
C GLU A 57 41.42 21.87 24.38
N SER A 58 42.22 22.14 25.42
CA SER A 58 42.34 21.26 26.58
C SER A 58 41.13 21.33 27.51
N ASP A 59 40.39 22.45 27.52
CA ASP A 59 39.20 22.67 28.35
C ASP A 59 37.91 22.14 27.72
N THR A 60 37.76 22.23 26.40
CA THR A 60 36.56 21.75 25.68
C THR A 60 36.77 20.41 24.97
N GLY A 61 38.02 19.94 24.87
CA GLY A 61 38.39 18.76 24.07
C GLY A 61 38.23 18.97 22.56
N SER A 62 37.92 20.18 22.09
CA SER A 62 37.65 20.46 20.68
C SER A 62 38.92 20.51 19.85
N VAL A 63 38.86 20.00 18.63
CA VAL A 63 39.90 20.17 17.61
C VAL A 63 39.40 21.19 16.60
N LEU A 64 40.13 22.29 16.40
CA LEU A 64 39.73 23.36 15.48
C LEU A 64 40.81 23.62 14.42
N LEU A 65 40.36 24.10 13.26
CA LEU A 65 41.21 24.59 12.19
C LEU A 65 40.89 26.07 11.92
N SER A 66 41.90 26.93 11.89
CA SER A 66 41.71 28.33 11.47
C SER A 66 41.59 28.44 9.95
N ASN A 67 40.64 29.23 9.46
CA ASN A 67 40.55 29.62 8.03
C ASN A 67 41.37 30.89 7.71
N GLY A 68 42.06 31.48 8.68
CA GLY A 68 42.87 32.70 8.54
C GLY A 68 42.09 34.01 8.39
N THR A 69 40.77 34.06 8.58
CA THR A 69 40.00 35.32 8.49
C THR A 69 40.21 36.21 9.73
N VAL A 70 40.21 37.53 9.54
CA VAL A 70 40.23 38.51 10.64
C VAL A 70 38.77 38.86 11.03
N PRO A 71 38.43 38.97 12.33
CA PRO A 71 39.30 38.77 13.50
C PRO A 71 39.59 37.29 13.77
N ALA A 72 40.75 37.01 14.38
CA ALA A 72 41.20 35.65 14.68
C ALA A 72 40.17 34.83 15.47
N SER A 73 39.40 35.47 16.35
CA SER A 73 38.30 34.85 17.11
C SER A 73 37.22 34.22 16.22
N GLY A 74 36.95 34.78 15.03
CA GLY A 74 35.99 34.24 14.06
C GLY A 74 36.56 33.20 13.10
N SER A 75 37.90 33.02 13.10
CA SER A 75 38.60 32.18 12.14
C SER A 75 38.53 30.68 12.42
N TRP A 76 38.30 30.30 13.67
CA TRP A 76 38.37 28.91 14.14
C TRP A 76 37.10 28.14 13.79
N LYS A 77 37.25 26.98 13.13
CA LYS A 77 36.17 26.07 12.76
C LYS A 77 36.39 24.70 13.41
N TYR A 78 35.35 24.15 14.00
CA TYR A 78 35.40 22.82 14.61
C TYR A 78 35.65 21.75 13.53
N LEU A 79 36.64 20.91 13.80
CA LEU A 79 36.94 19.71 13.04
C LEU A 79 36.34 18.49 13.74
N TRP A 80 36.38 18.49 15.08
CA TRP A 80 35.71 17.53 15.97
C TRP A 80 35.41 18.20 17.31
N SER A 81 34.23 17.97 17.90
CA SER A 81 33.94 18.27 19.31
C SER A 81 33.83 16.97 20.11
N ALA A 82 34.36 16.95 21.33
CA ALA A 82 34.36 15.77 22.19
C ALA A 82 32.95 15.31 22.60
N ASP A 83 32.01 16.27 22.68
CA ASP A 83 30.65 16.05 23.20
C ASP A 83 29.53 16.42 22.21
N GLY A 84 29.84 16.64 20.92
CA GLY A 84 28.85 17.08 19.93
C GLY A 84 28.86 16.26 18.63
N PRO A 85 27.76 16.30 17.85
CA PRO A 85 27.70 15.62 16.56
C PRO A 85 28.76 16.20 15.61
N VAL A 86 29.49 15.34 14.90
CA VAL A 86 30.34 15.77 13.78
C VAL A 86 29.44 16.36 12.70
N ILE A 87 29.47 17.69 12.57
CA ILE A 87 28.73 18.40 11.53
C ILE A 87 29.52 18.25 10.23
N VAL A 88 29.20 17.24 9.43
CA VAL A 88 29.70 17.10 8.06
C VAL A 88 28.91 18.05 7.16
N GLY A 89 29.31 19.33 7.15
CA GLY A 89 28.76 20.32 6.23
C GLY A 89 29.38 20.14 4.84
N ALA A 90 28.56 19.79 3.83
CA ALA A 90 29.01 19.80 2.45
C ALA A 90 29.25 21.25 1.99
N VAL A 91 30.50 21.61 1.67
CA VAL A 91 30.85 22.90 1.05
C VAL A 91 31.21 22.63 -0.41
N GLY A 92 30.30 22.95 -1.35
CA GLY A 92 30.49 22.77 -2.80
C GLY A 92 29.52 21.78 -3.46
N ALA A 93 29.29 21.94 -4.77
CA ALA A 93 28.21 21.33 -5.56
C ALA A 93 28.34 19.82 -5.88
N SER A 94 28.94 19.01 -5.02
CA SER A 94 29.00 17.54 -5.20
C SER A 94 29.08 16.82 -3.85
N ALA A 95 27.97 16.17 -3.50
CA ALA A 95 27.58 15.62 -2.19
C ALA A 95 28.59 14.70 -1.47
N PRO A 96 28.79 14.86 -0.14
CA PRO A 96 29.21 13.71 0.66
C PRO A 96 28.44 13.56 1.99
N LEU A 97 27.45 12.65 1.99
CA LEU A 97 27.08 11.79 3.10
C LEU A 97 27.36 10.35 2.63
N ARG A 98 28.30 9.63 3.28
CA ARG A 98 28.56 8.21 2.99
C ARG A 98 28.61 7.41 4.30
N GLY A 99 27.54 6.66 4.56
CA GLY A 99 27.46 5.70 5.66
C GLY A 99 27.97 4.34 5.21
N GLN A 100 28.90 3.76 5.97
CA GLN A 100 29.32 2.38 5.76
C GLN A 100 29.63 1.71 7.09
N THR A 101 28.80 0.74 7.48
CA THR A 101 28.85 0.05 8.77
C THR A 101 29.42 -1.37 8.60
N THR A 102 30.41 -1.74 9.43
CA THR A 102 31.01 -3.09 9.41
C THR A 102 31.55 -3.56 10.78
N GLY A 103 30.80 -3.36 11.87
CA GLY A 103 31.13 -3.86 13.22
C GLY A 103 29.91 -3.95 14.14
N PHE A 104 30.02 -4.65 15.29
CA PHE A 104 28.94 -4.88 16.27
C PHE A 104 28.40 -3.55 16.81
N LEU A 105 27.37 -2.99 16.17
CA LEU A 105 26.66 -1.83 16.68
C LEU A 105 25.70 -2.32 17.76
N THR A 106 26.04 -2.04 19.02
CA THR A 106 25.08 -2.09 20.13
C THR A 106 24.14 -0.90 19.97
N GLY A 107 23.01 -1.13 19.30
CA GLY A 107 21.99 -0.13 19.04
C GLY A 107 21.19 -0.49 17.80
N THR A 108 19.93 -0.10 17.75
CA THR A 108 19.02 -0.45 16.64
C THR A 108 18.97 0.61 15.54
N ARG A 109 19.48 1.83 15.76
CA ARG A 109 19.22 3.02 14.91
C ARG A 109 20.37 3.36 13.96
N LEU A 110 20.07 3.45 12.66
CA LEU A 110 20.91 4.02 11.61
C LEU A 110 20.77 5.55 11.53
N LEU A 111 19.55 6.06 11.64
CA LEU A 111 19.23 7.50 11.63
C LEU A 111 18.28 7.82 12.79
N ASP A 112 18.56 8.90 13.51
CA ASP A 112 17.74 9.44 14.60
C ASP A 112 17.60 10.95 14.40
N ALA A 113 16.41 11.39 13.98
CA ALA A 113 16.06 12.78 13.83
C ALA A 113 15.23 13.22 15.03
N ARG A 114 15.87 13.97 15.93
CA ARG A 114 15.33 14.38 17.22
C ARG A 114 15.64 15.84 17.51
N LYS A 115 14.67 16.57 18.06
CA LYS A 115 14.89 17.93 18.55
C LYS A 115 15.66 17.88 19.87
N TYR A 116 16.56 18.84 20.08
CA TYR A 116 17.36 18.91 21.31
C TYR A 116 16.47 18.90 22.56
N GLY A 117 16.81 18.02 23.51
CA GLY A 117 16.09 17.85 24.77
C GLY A 117 14.88 16.90 24.72
N GLU A 118 14.52 16.34 23.57
CA GLU A 118 13.43 15.35 23.49
C GLU A 118 13.89 13.94 23.92
N ALA A 119 12.97 13.16 24.49
CA ALA A 119 13.24 11.78 24.90
C ALA A 119 13.16 10.82 23.70
N ASN A 120 12.20 11.05 22.80
CA ASN A 120 11.92 10.23 21.63
C ASN A 120 12.14 11.03 20.32
N PRO A 121 12.66 10.38 19.27
CA PRO A 121 12.79 10.97 17.95
C PRO A 121 11.45 11.11 17.23
N GLY A 122 11.34 12.12 16.37
CA GLY A 122 10.20 12.25 15.45
C GLY A 122 10.34 11.36 14.21
N PHE A 123 11.57 11.00 13.84
CA PHE A 123 11.84 10.07 12.75
C PHE A 123 13.09 9.21 13.02
N THR A 124 12.99 7.90 12.81
CA THR A 124 14.12 6.98 12.85
C THR A 124 14.16 6.03 11.66
N ILE A 125 15.36 5.60 11.32
CA ILE A 125 15.60 4.42 10.47
C ILE A 125 16.44 3.47 11.30
N ASP A 126 15.98 2.24 11.47
CA ASP A 126 16.69 1.17 12.17
C ASP A 126 17.57 0.35 11.20
N PHE A 127 18.52 -0.42 11.72
CA PHE A 127 19.43 -1.25 10.92
C PHE A 127 18.73 -2.40 10.18
N ASP A 128 17.53 -2.80 10.62
CA ASP A 128 16.68 -3.75 9.91
C ASP A 128 15.90 -3.10 8.76
N GLY A 129 16.06 -1.79 8.55
CA GLY A 129 15.35 -1.01 7.56
C GLY A 129 13.96 -0.53 8.01
N LYS A 130 13.58 -0.73 9.27
CA LYS A 130 12.33 -0.19 9.81
C LYS A 130 12.42 1.33 9.89
N HIS A 131 11.51 2.00 9.21
CA HIS A 131 11.31 3.43 9.32
C HIS A 131 10.20 3.68 10.33
N GLN A 132 10.42 4.60 11.27
CA GLN A 132 9.42 4.98 12.25
C GLN A 132 9.23 6.49 12.25
N TRP A 133 7.98 6.93 12.34
CA TRP A 133 7.60 8.33 12.44
C TRP A 133 6.70 8.53 13.66
N GLY A 134 6.75 9.73 14.21
CA GLY A 134 5.83 10.16 15.25
C GLY A 134 6.04 11.63 15.60
N PRO A 135 5.30 12.14 16.58
CA PRO A 135 5.40 13.54 16.99
C PRO A 135 6.71 13.91 17.72
N GLY A 136 7.52 12.92 18.12
CA GLY A 136 8.74 13.14 18.93
C GLY A 136 8.43 13.46 20.40
N GLY A 137 9.39 14.05 21.10
CA GLY A 137 9.19 14.49 22.49
C GLY A 137 9.11 13.34 23.49
N VAL A 138 7.97 13.21 24.18
CA VAL A 138 7.74 12.16 25.20
C VAL A 138 6.87 11.01 24.69
N THR A 139 6.38 11.10 23.45
CA THR A 139 5.51 10.09 22.84
C THR A 139 6.34 9.14 21.98
N ALA A 140 6.01 7.85 21.99
CA ALA A 140 6.66 6.87 21.10
C ALA A 140 6.28 7.13 19.63
N PRO A 141 7.12 6.71 18.66
CA PRO A 141 6.71 6.66 17.26
C PRO A 141 5.41 5.85 17.08
N ASP A 142 4.47 6.37 16.32
CA ASP A 142 3.13 5.82 16.15
C ASP A 142 2.90 5.19 14.77
N THR A 143 3.77 5.48 13.79
CA THR A 143 3.68 4.98 12.43
C THR A 143 4.97 4.28 12.04
N ASN A 144 4.86 3.18 11.31
CA ASN A 144 6.03 2.47 10.79
C ASN A 144 5.86 1.96 9.36
N LEU A 145 7.00 1.73 8.72
CA LEU A 145 7.10 1.11 7.41
C LEU A 145 8.36 0.24 7.41
N TYR A 146 8.18 -1.04 7.15
CA TYR A 146 9.29 -1.99 7.20
C TYR A 146 9.06 -3.15 6.25
N ARG A 147 10.15 -3.85 5.95
CA ARG A 147 10.10 -5.10 5.21
C ARG A 147 9.84 -6.26 6.20
N SER A 148 8.70 -6.93 6.08
CA SER A 148 8.35 -8.03 6.99
C SER A 148 8.98 -9.36 6.58
N THR A 149 9.09 -9.62 5.27
CA THR A 149 9.80 -10.76 4.67
C THR A 149 10.29 -10.35 3.27
N THR A 150 10.84 -11.27 2.46
CA THR A 150 11.20 -10.99 1.06
C THR A 150 9.99 -10.47 0.29
N ASP A 151 10.15 -9.36 -0.42
CA ASP A 151 9.14 -8.72 -1.27
C ASP A 151 7.84 -8.25 -0.56
N LEU A 152 7.82 -8.19 0.78
CA LEU A 152 6.66 -7.72 1.54
C LEU A 152 6.95 -6.48 2.38
N LEU A 153 6.41 -5.34 1.94
CA LEU A 153 6.37 -4.08 2.68
C LEU A 153 5.14 -4.04 3.60
N ARG A 154 5.30 -3.57 4.84
CA ARG A 154 4.27 -3.64 5.88
C ARG A 154 4.24 -2.39 6.78
N THR A 155 3.05 -2.06 7.26
CA THR A 155 2.76 -1.29 8.48
C THR A 155 2.02 -2.21 9.47
N ASP A 156 2.06 -1.92 10.76
CA ASP A 156 1.41 -2.77 11.76
C ASP A 156 -0.12 -2.61 11.79
N ASP A 157 -0.63 -1.44 11.37
CA ASP A 157 -2.06 -1.11 11.38
C ASP A 157 -2.60 -0.80 9.98
N SER A 158 -3.22 0.37 9.80
CA SER A 158 -3.88 0.78 8.56
C SER A 158 -2.95 1.58 7.65
N PHE A 159 -3.09 1.39 6.34
CA PHE A 159 -2.44 2.21 5.31
C PHE A 159 -3.48 3.06 4.59
N TYR A 160 -3.47 4.38 4.82
CA TYR A 160 -4.38 5.31 4.17
C TYR A 160 -3.71 5.96 2.95
N VAL A 161 -4.30 5.79 1.77
CA VAL A 161 -3.85 6.44 0.53
C VAL A 161 -4.77 7.62 0.26
N GLY A 162 -4.23 8.84 0.25
CA GLY A 162 -5.03 10.07 0.02
C GLY A 162 -5.62 10.22 -1.38
N GLY A 163 -5.40 9.25 -2.28
CA GLY A 163 -5.87 9.22 -3.66
C GLY A 163 -6.16 7.80 -4.14
N ALA A 164 -6.18 7.59 -5.46
CA ALA A 164 -6.40 6.27 -6.04
C ALA A 164 -5.16 5.37 -5.86
N LEU A 165 -5.36 4.17 -5.31
CA LEU A 165 -4.35 3.10 -5.31
C LEU A 165 -4.45 2.30 -6.61
N THR A 166 -3.42 2.34 -7.45
CA THR A 166 -3.31 1.47 -8.62
C THR A 166 -2.44 0.27 -8.28
N VAL A 167 -2.99 -0.94 -8.38
CA VAL A 167 -2.24 -2.18 -8.21
C VAL A 167 -2.07 -2.85 -9.56
N VAL A 168 -0.82 -3.13 -9.95
CA VAL A 168 -0.50 -3.88 -11.16
C VAL A 168 -0.41 -5.36 -10.79
N GLY A 169 -1.34 -6.17 -11.30
CA GLY A 169 -1.40 -7.62 -11.03
C GLY A 169 -2.63 -8.03 -10.19
N ALA A 170 -2.61 -9.26 -9.70
CA ALA A 170 -3.69 -9.79 -8.88
C ALA A 170 -3.63 -9.23 -7.45
N VAL A 171 -4.79 -8.84 -6.91
CA VAL A 171 -4.93 -8.39 -5.52
C VAL A 171 -5.44 -9.55 -4.68
N THR A 172 -4.69 -9.94 -3.65
CA THR A 172 -5.18 -10.84 -2.59
C THR A 172 -5.51 -10.00 -1.37
N LEU A 173 -6.78 -9.98 -0.96
CA LEU A 173 -7.24 -9.31 0.25
C LEU A 173 -7.48 -10.35 1.33
N THR A 174 -6.84 -10.19 2.48
CA THR A 174 -7.07 -11.06 3.65
C THR A 174 -7.91 -10.29 4.66
N GLY A 175 -9.17 -10.71 4.85
CA GLY A 175 -10.12 -10.06 5.76
C GLY A 175 -11.35 -9.47 5.05
N ALA A 176 -12.18 -8.76 5.81
CA ALA A 176 -13.38 -8.11 5.28
C ALA A 176 -13.02 -6.81 4.56
N VAL A 177 -13.51 -6.64 3.33
CA VAL A 177 -13.45 -5.38 2.60
C VAL A 177 -14.67 -4.55 3.00
N SER A 178 -14.46 -3.55 3.86
CA SER A 178 -15.49 -2.56 4.16
C SER A 178 -15.36 -1.39 3.17
N GLY A 179 -16.26 -1.35 2.21
CA GLY A 179 -16.38 -0.31 1.20
C GLY A 179 -17.67 -0.55 0.40
N PRO A 180 -18.05 0.34 -0.54
CA PRO A 180 -19.08 0.00 -1.52
C PRO A 180 -18.59 -1.23 -2.28
N VAL A 181 -18.98 -2.42 -1.80
CA VAL A 181 -18.64 -3.70 -2.42
C VAL A 181 -18.99 -3.53 -3.88
N ALA A 182 -17.99 -3.72 -4.75
CA ALA A 182 -18.13 -3.51 -6.17
C ALA A 182 -19.44 -4.15 -6.61
N ARG A 183 -20.37 -3.34 -7.12
CA ARG A 183 -21.57 -3.85 -7.77
C ARG A 183 -21.10 -4.84 -8.82
N GLY A 184 -21.71 -6.01 -8.89
CA GLY A 184 -21.19 -7.03 -9.78
C GLY A 184 -21.78 -8.41 -9.57
N LEU A 185 -21.26 -9.34 -10.36
CA LEU A 185 -21.67 -10.72 -10.38
C LEU A 185 -21.36 -11.40 -9.04
N VAL A 186 -22.38 -11.70 -8.25
CA VAL A 186 -22.26 -12.49 -7.03
C VAL A 186 -22.15 -13.97 -7.38
N ARG A 187 -23.01 -14.43 -8.29
CA ARG A 187 -23.06 -15.84 -8.68
C ARG A 187 -23.68 -16.03 -10.07
N ARG A 188 -23.15 -16.99 -10.84
CA ARG A 188 -23.75 -17.49 -12.09
C ARG A 188 -23.84 -19.01 -12.07
N GLY A 189 -25.00 -19.54 -12.46
CA GLY A 189 -25.20 -20.92 -12.87
C GLY A 189 -25.45 -20.98 -14.37
N ARG A 190 -24.90 -22.00 -15.04
CA ARG A 190 -25.11 -22.23 -16.47
C ARG A 190 -25.41 -23.71 -16.70
N ARG A 191 -26.39 -23.99 -17.53
CA ARG A 191 -26.73 -25.33 -18.04
C ARG A 191 -26.56 -25.33 -19.55
N SER A 192 -25.80 -26.29 -20.07
CA SER A 192 -25.49 -26.44 -21.50
C SER A 192 -26.11 -27.70 -22.13
N THR A 193 -27.05 -28.34 -21.43
CA THR A 193 -27.78 -29.52 -21.91
C THR A 193 -29.26 -29.35 -21.61
N SER A 194 -30.15 -29.76 -22.51
CA SER A 194 -31.60 -29.67 -22.28
C SER A 194 -32.03 -30.39 -21.01
N SER A 195 -33.10 -29.92 -20.38
CA SER A 195 -33.81 -30.73 -19.37
C SER A 195 -34.60 -31.85 -20.02
N THR A 196 -35.03 -32.84 -19.24
CA THR A 196 -36.04 -33.80 -19.70
C THR A 196 -37.38 -33.09 -19.90
N GLY A 197 -38.11 -33.44 -20.95
CA GLY A 197 -39.48 -32.98 -21.16
C GLY A 197 -40.39 -33.37 -19.99
N THR A 198 -41.23 -32.43 -19.55
CA THR A 198 -42.10 -32.59 -18.39
C THR A 198 -43.49 -32.01 -18.63
N THR A 199 -44.46 -32.45 -17.84
CA THR A 199 -45.79 -31.84 -17.72
C THR A 199 -46.00 -31.21 -16.34
N SER A 200 -45.25 -31.67 -15.34
CA SER A 200 -45.23 -31.14 -13.97
C SER A 200 -44.04 -30.20 -13.78
N ILE A 201 -44.03 -29.50 -12.65
CA ILE A 201 -42.89 -28.67 -12.27
C ILE A 201 -41.64 -29.49 -12.01
N VAL A 202 -40.53 -29.10 -12.63
CA VAL A 202 -39.20 -29.70 -12.41
C VAL A 202 -38.16 -28.60 -12.23
N GLY A 203 -37.13 -28.90 -11.43
CA GLY A 203 -35.95 -28.06 -11.31
C GLY A 203 -34.99 -28.27 -12.48
N VAL A 204 -34.57 -27.20 -13.14
CA VAL A 204 -33.68 -27.26 -14.31
C VAL A 204 -32.26 -26.79 -14.01
N LEU A 205 -32.11 -25.78 -13.14
CA LEU A 205 -30.83 -25.23 -12.75
C LEU A 205 -30.90 -24.77 -11.29
N ARG A 206 -29.93 -25.17 -10.48
CA ARG A 206 -29.84 -24.76 -9.08
C ARG A 206 -28.58 -23.93 -8.84
N LEU A 207 -28.70 -22.92 -7.99
CA LEU A 207 -27.62 -22.03 -7.60
C LEU A 207 -27.61 -21.89 -6.07
N GLY A 208 -26.44 -21.93 -5.45
CA GLY A 208 -26.35 -21.82 -3.98
C GLY A 208 -26.13 -23.13 -3.22
N ASP A 209 -26.00 -24.27 -3.90
CA ASP A 209 -25.76 -25.57 -3.24
C ASP A 209 -24.41 -25.61 -2.52
N SER A 210 -24.34 -26.27 -1.37
CA SER A 210 -23.10 -26.40 -0.59
C SER A 210 -21.95 -26.97 -1.45
N PRO A 211 -20.73 -26.40 -1.39
CA PRO A 211 -20.27 -25.32 -0.49
C PRO A 211 -20.50 -23.90 -1.04
N ASN A 212 -21.21 -23.77 -2.16
CA ASN A 212 -21.32 -22.60 -3.00
C ASN A 212 -22.57 -21.74 -2.74
N THR A 213 -22.83 -21.35 -1.48
CA THR A 213 -23.99 -20.50 -1.13
C THR A 213 -23.90 -19.09 -1.72
N ILE A 214 -25.04 -18.39 -1.80
CA ILE A 214 -25.11 -17.00 -2.28
C ILE A 214 -25.27 -16.10 -1.05
N PRO A 215 -24.19 -15.50 -0.52
CA PRO A 215 -24.30 -14.62 0.64
C PRO A 215 -25.04 -13.34 0.24
N VAL A 216 -26.11 -13.04 0.95
CA VAL A 216 -26.87 -11.80 0.79
C VAL A 216 -26.88 -11.04 2.11
N VAL A 217 -26.76 -9.71 2.00
CA VAL A 217 -26.61 -8.78 3.13
C VAL A 217 -27.83 -7.89 3.22
N SER A 218 -28.39 -7.73 4.43
CA SER A 218 -29.50 -6.81 4.70
C SER A 218 -29.14 -5.37 4.29
N GLY A 219 -30.11 -4.64 3.72
CA GLY A 219 -29.93 -3.27 3.22
C GLY A 219 -29.30 -3.18 1.82
N ARG A 220 -29.02 -4.30 1.16
CA ARG A 220 -28.61 -4.35 -0.25
C ARG A 220 -29.74 -4.86 -1.15
N ALA A 221 -29.68 -4.53 -2.43
CA ALA A 221 -30.56 -5.07 -3.45
C ALA A 221 -29.76 -5.99 -4.39
N TYR A 222 -30.36 -7.12 -4.74
CA TYR A 222 -29.77 -8.11 -5.64
C TYR A 222 -30.66 -8.28 -6.86
N ARG A 223 -30.10 -8.08 -8.05
CA ARG A 223 -30.77 -8.43 -9.30
C ARG A 223 -30.61 -9.92 -9.54
N ILE A 224 -31.71 -10.61 -9.73
CA ILE A 224 -31.74 -12.02 -10.08
C ILE A 224 -32.36 -12.15 -11.46
N SER A 225 -31.54 -12.54 -12.43
CA SER A 225 -31.95 -12.69 -13.83
C SER A 225 -31.77 -14.12 -14.29
N ALA A 226 -32.74 -14.62 -15.06
CA ALA A 226 -32.66 -15.92 -15.71
C ALA A 226 -32.86 -15.76 -17.22
N VAL A 227 -32.14 -16.56 -17.99
CA VAL A 227 -32.38 -16.76 -19.43
C VAL A 227 -32.70 -18.23 -19.61
N VAL A 228 -33.90 -18.52 -20.12
CA VAL A 228 -34.36 -19.89 -20.40
C VAL A 228 -34.75 -19.96 -21.86
N HIS A 229 -34.55 -21.13 -22.47
CA HIS A 229 -35.05 -21.40 -23.82
C HIS A 229 -36.18 -22.44 -23.73
N PRO A 230 -37.39 -22.04 -23.31
CA PRO A 230 -38.49 -22.98 -23.18
C PRO A 230 -38.90 -23.53 -24.55
N ARG A 231 -39.10 -24.84 -24.61
CA ARG A 231 -39.53 -25.58 -25.80
C ARG A 231 -40.73 -26.44 -25.45
N SER A 232 -41.72 -26.54 -26.33
CA SER A 232 -42.82 -27.50 -26.20
C SER A 232 -42.92 -28.43 -27.41
N THR A 233 -43.45 -29.62 -27.21
CA THR A 233 -43.85 -30.54 -28.29
C THR A 233 -45.12 -30.11 -29.02
N ILE A 234 -45.86 -29.12 -28.52
CA ILE A 234 -47.10 -28.61 -29.13
C ILE A 234 -47.07 -27.08 -29.18
N ALA A 235 -47.36 -26.51 -30.35
CA ALA A 235 -47.50 -25.07 -30.51
C ALA A 235 -48.72 -24.55 -29.74
N GLY A 236 -48.60 -23.37 -29.13
CA GLY A 236 -49.63 -22.76 -28.30
C GLY A 236 -49.66 -23.23 -26.85
N ASP A 237 -48.85 -24.24 -26.47
CA ASP A 237 -48.68 -24.59 -25.05
C ASP A 237 -48.17 -23.39 -24.25
N ARG A 238 -48.75 -23.18 -23.07
CA ARG A 238 -48.30 -22.15 -22.13
C ARG A 238 -47.29 -22.77 -21.17
N ILE A 239 -46.12 -22.18 -21.12
CA ILE A 239 -44.97 -22.63 -20.33
C ILE A 239 -44.82 -21.69 -19.14
N LEU A 240 -44.67 -22.25 -17.95
CA LEU A 240 -44.44 -21.52 -16.71
C LEU A 240 -42.99 -21.72 -16.28
N THR A 241 -42.26 -20.62 -16.17
CA THR A 241 -40.89 -20.58 -15.65
C THR A 241 -40.90 -19.82 -14.33
N GLU A 242 -40.26 -20.38 -13.30
CA GLU A 242 -40.20 -19.73 -11.98
C GLU A 242 -38.79 -19.75 -11.42
N ILE A 243 -38.46 -18.73 -10.64
CA ILE A 243 -37.31 -18.72 -9.73
C ILE A 243 -37.86 -18.98 -8.34
N ARG A 244 -37.44 -20.07 -7.72
CA ARG A 244 -37.79 -20.45 -6.35
C ARG A 244 -36.58 -20.30 -5.44
N TYR A 245 -36.80 -20.08 -4.15
CA TYR A 245 -35.70 -19.84 -3.22
C TYR A 245 -35.93 -20.38 -1.81
N THR A 246 -34.82 -20.54 -1.09
CA THR A 246 -34.79 -20.81 0.35
C THR A 246 -33.79 -19.86 1.01
N THR A 247 -34.03 -19.53 2.28
CA THR A 247 -33.19 -18.62 3.09
C THR A 247 -32.61 -19.30 4.33
N ASP A 248 -33.05 -20.52 4.62
CA ASP A 248 -32.69 -21.34 5.78
C ASP A 248 -31.47 -22.24 5.54
N GLY A 249 -30.86 -22.14 4.35
CA GLY A 249 -29.74 -22.99 3.95
C GLY A 249 -30.12 -24.42 3.53
N SER A 250 -31.41 -24.76 3.43
CA SER A 250 -31.86 -26.00 2.80
C SER A 250 -31.77 -25.91 1.27
N ALA A 251 -31.60 -27.03 0.57
CA ALA A 251 -31.58 -27.02 -0.90
C ALA A 251 -33.00 -26.71 -1.43
N PRO A 252 -33.16 -25.74 -2.36
CA PRO A 252 -34.47 -25.42 -2.90
C PRO A 252 -35.04 -26.57 -3.72
N SER A 253 -36.35 -26.75 -3.61
CA SER A 253 -37.16 -27.77 -4.26
C SER A 253 -38.30 -27.10 -5.06
N THR A 254 -39.11 -27.93 -5.75
CA THR A 254 -40.31 -27.45 -6.45
C THR A 254 -41.43 -26.99 -5.51
N SER A 255 -41.31 -27.20 -4.21
CA SER A 255 -42.23 -26.68 -3.18
C SER A 255 -41.69 -25.42 -2.47
N SER A 256 -40.47 -24.99 -2.77
CA SER A 256 -39.89 -23.76 -2.22
C SER A 256 -40.65 -22.52 -2.68
N THR A 257 -40.55 -21.43 -1.91
CA THR A 257 -41.21 -20.15 -2.19
C THR A 257 -40.85 -19.63 -3.58
N VAL A 258 -41.85 -19.16 -4.33
CA VAL A 258 -41.66 -18.51 -5.63
C VAL A 258 -41.21 -17.07 -5.42
N LEU A 259 -40.05 -16.72 -5.94
CA LEU A 259 -39.52 -15.36 -5.97
C LEU A 259 -40.05 -14.57 -7.16
N ALA A 260 -40.07 -15.20 -8.34
CA ALA A 260 -40.55 -14.61 -9.58
C ALA A 260 -41.09 -15.71 -10.51
N GLN A 261 -42.05 -15.35 -11.35
CA GLN A 261 -42.64 -16.26 -12.33
C GLN A 261 -42.92 -15.53 -13.64
N LYS A 262 -42.84 -16.25 -14.75
CA LYS A 262 -43.18 -15.76 -16.10
C LYS A 262 -43.90 -16.85 -16.87
N TYR A 263 -44.93 -16.44 -17.61
CA TYR A 263 -45.58 -17.28 -18.60
C TYR A 263 -45.08 -16.92 -19.99
N SER A 264 -44.72 -17.94 -20.77
CA SER A 264 -44.46 -17.83 -22.20
C SER A 264 -45.33 -18.83 -22.97
N THR A 265 -45.43 -18.64 -24.28
CA THR A 265 -46.20 -19.52 -25.16
C THR A 265 -45.28 -20.08 -26.23
N ALA A 266 -45.32 -21.39 -26.43
CA ALA A 266 -44.54 -22.03 -27.50
C ALA A 266 -45.08 -21.59 -28.87
N PHE A 267 -44.31 -20.81 -29.63
CA PHE A 267 -44.76 -20.30 -30.93
C PHE A 267 -44.86 -21.41 -31.98
N ALA A 268 -43.89 -22.34 -32.00
CA ALA A 268 -43.89 -23.50 -32.87
C ALA A 268 -43.53 -24.78 -32.10
N VAL A 269 -43.88 -25.92 -32.68
CA VAL A 269 -43.45 -27.21 -32.14
C VAL A 269 -41.93 -27.25 -32.17
N SER A 270 -41.34 -27.57 -31.02
CA SER A 270 -39.90 -27.77 -30.90
C SER A 270 -39.00 -26.55 -31.20
N SER A 271 -39.56 -25.33 -31.27
CA SER A 271 -38.74 -24.11 -31.27
C SER A 271 -38.38 -23.72 -29.85
N ALA A 272 -37.15 -23.28 -29.64
CA ALA A 272 -36.65 -22.80 -28.36
C ALA A 272 -36.33 -21.31 -28.49
N ASP A 273 -37.20 -20.47 -27.94
CA ASP A 273 -37.05 -19.01 -27.99
C ASP A 273 -36.34 -18.51 -26.73
N SER A 274 -35.47 -17.51 -26.87
CA SER A 274 -34.79 -16.91 -25.71
C SER A 274 -35.79 -16.12 -24.87
N ASP A 275 -36.00 -16.53 -23.63
CA ASP A 275 -37.01 -15.97 -22.73
C ASP A 275 -36.35 -15.40 -21.45
N PRO A 276 -35.77 -14.19 -21.50
CA PRO A 276 -35.16 -13.56 -20.33
C PRO A 276 -36.22 -13.05 -19.34
N PHE A 277 -35.95 -13.16 -18.05
CA PHE A 277 -36.73 -12.47 -17.02
C PHE A 277 -35.90 -12.14 -15.78
N GLU A 278 -36.30 -11.08 -15.09
CA GLU A 278 -35.55 -10.45 -14.00
C GLU A 278 -36.46 -10.14 -12.81
N THR A 279 -35.92 -10.21 -11.61
CA THR A 279 -36.52 -9.72 -10.38
C THR A 279 -35.47 -9.10 -9.46
N VAL A 280 -35.89 -8.27 -8.53
CA VAL A 280 -35.03 -7.69 -7.49
C VAL A 280 -35.35 -8.36 -6.16
N TYR A 281 -34.31 -8.77 -5.44
CA TYR A 281 -34.40 -9.36 -4.11
C TYR A 281 -33.72 -8.46 -3.08
N GLU A 282 -34.48 -8.05 -2.06
CA GLU A 282 -34.03 -7.22 -0.96
C GLU A 282 -34.15 -8.01 0.36
N PRO A 283 -33.07 -8.64 0.85
CA PRO A 283 -33.13 -9.46 2.06
C PRO A 283 -33.42 -8.61 3.30
N ALA A 284 -34.40 -9.02 4.10
CA ALA A 284 -34.69 -8.39 5.40
C ALA A 284 -33.53 -8.59 6.41
N THR A 285 -32.89 -9.75 6.41
CA THR A 285 -31.74 -10.10 7.25
C THR A 285 -30.62 -10.70 6.40
N SER A 286 -29.36 -10.60 6.83
CA SER A 286 -28.25 -11.24 6.13
C SER A 286 -28.34 -12.77 6.26
N HIS A 287 -28.27 -13.49 5.14
CA HIS A 287 -28.38 -14.96 5.11
C HIS A 287 -27.75 -15.54 3.83
N ASN A 288 -27.81 -16.86 3.69
CA ASN A 288 -27.40 -17.56 2.48
C ASN A 288 -28.61 -17.85 1.60
N LEU A 289 -28.73 -17.14 0.49
CA LEU A 289 -29.76 -17.37 -0.51
C LEU A 289 -29.41 -18.61 -1.34
N ARG A 290 -30.43 -19.42 -1.65
CA ARG A 290 -30.33 -20.49 -2.64
C ARG A 290 -31.49 -20.41 -3.61
N LEU A 291 -31.22 -20.66 -4.87
CA LEU A 291 -32.17 -20.48 -5.96
C LEU A 291 -32.34 -21.79 -6.76
N LEU A 292 -33.56 -22.03 -7.20
CA LEU A 292 -33.92 -23.07 -8.14
C LEU A 292 -34.72 -22.44 -9.29
N LEU A 293 -34.19 -22.53 -10.49
CA LEU A 293 -34.96 -22.28 -11.70
C LEU A 293 -35.80 -23.52 -12.01
N THR A 294 -37.10 -23.34 -12.19
CA THR A 294 -38.04 -24.40 -12.54
C THR A 294 -38.75 -24.11 -13.86
N ILE A 295 -39.19 -25.18 -14.51
CA ILE A 295 -40.08 -25.11 -15.67
C ILE A 295 -41.25 -26.08 -15.48
N SER A 296 -42.43 -25.72 -15.97
CA SER A 296 -43.62 -26.57 -15.98
C SER A 296 -44.57 -26.19 -17.11
N ARG A 297 -45.53 -27.07 -17.43
CA ARG A 297 -46.59 -26.75 -18.38
C ARG A 297 -47.73 -26.05 -17.65
N GLY A 298 -47.92 -24.76 -17.93
CA GLY A 298 -48.98 -23.94 -17.36
C GLY A 298 -50.35 -24.08 -18.04
N ALA A 299 -50.40 -24.50 -19.31
CA ALA A 299 -51.62 -24.91 -20.03
C ALA A 299 -51.23 -25.66 -21.33
N GLY A 300 -52.15 -26.45 -21.88
CA GLY A 300 -51.95 -27.20 -23.13
C GLY A 300 -51.75 -28.71 -22.90
N THR A 301 -51.30 -29.43 -23.92
CA THR A 301 -51.26 -30.91 -23.93
C THR A 301 -49.88 -31.50 -24.21
N GLY A 302 -48.89 -30.70 -24.61
CA GLY A 302 -47.54 -31.17 -24.93
C GLY A 302 -46.67 -31.41 -23.69
N THR A 303 -45.40 -31.73 -23.89
CA THR A 303 -44.38 -31.67 -22.82
C THR A 303 -43.51 -30.43 -23.03
N VAL A 304 -43.04 -29.85 -21.93
CA VAL A 304 -42.16 -28.69 -21.94
C VAL A 304 -40.77 -29.05 -21.45
N GLU A 305 -39.74 -28.47 -22.02
CA GLU A 305 -38.36 -28.59 -21.55
C GLU A 305 -37.65 -27.23 -21.57
N ALA A 306 -36.65 -27.07 -20.70
CA ALA A 306 -35.68 -26.00 -20.80
C ALA A 306 -34.59 -26.48 -21.77
N TYR A 307 -34.67 -26.05 -23.02
CA TYR A 307 -33.65 -26.35 -24.01
C TYR A 307 -32.32 -25.69 -23.62
N ALA A 308 -31.22 -26.41 -23.80
CA ALA A 308 -29.91 -25.81 -23.70
C ALA A 308 -28.86 -26.56 -24.52
N ASP A 309 -27.97 -25.81 -25.16
CA ASP A 309 -26.78 -26.33 -25.84
C ASP A 309 -25.56 -25.40 -25.62
N ALA A 310 -24.52 -25.56 -26.44
CA ALA A 310 -23.31 -24.72 -26.35
C ALA A 310 -23.54 -23.25 -26.75
N THR A 311 -24.56 -22.97 -27.57
CA THR A 311 -24.88 -21.67 -28.17
C THR A 311 -26.06 -20.96 -27.50
N ALA A 312 -26.99 -21.71 -26.91
CA ALA A 312 -28.20 -21.25 -26.25
C ALA A 312 -28.29 -21.92 -24.87
N SER A 313 -27.54 -21.42 -23.89
CA SER A 313 -27.52 -22.00 -22.56
C SER A 313 -28.57 -21.41 -21.64
N THR A 314 -29.19 -22.23 -20.80
CA THR A 314 -30.00 -21.73 -19.68
C THR A 314 -29.08 -21.17 -18.60
N GLU A 315 -29.27 -19.91 -18.22
CA GLU A 315 -28.47 -19.20 -17.22
C GLU A 315 -29.32 -18.66 -16.07
N LEU A 316 -28.75 -18.65 -14.86
CA LEU A 316 -29.29 -17.99 -13.69
C LEU A 316 -28.18 -17.17 -13.04
N VAL A 317 -28.40 -15.87 -12.89
CA VAL A 317 -27.39 -14.89 -12.48
C VAL A 317 -27.92 -14.10 -11.29
N VAL A 318 -27.05 -13.89 -10.30
CA VAL A 318 -27.28 -12.99 -9.18
C VAL A 318 -26.22 -11.90 -9.22
N GLU A 319 -26.66 -10.65 -9.29
CA GLU A 319 -25.82 -9.46 -9.26
C GLU A 319 -26.18 -8.63 -8.03
N ASP A 320 -25.17 -8.08 -7.39
CA ASP A 320 -25.34 -7.07 -6.34
C ASP A 320 -25.47 -5.70 -7.02
N VAL A 321 -26.64 -5.08 -6.93
CA VAL A 321 -26.92 -3.78 -7.58
C VAL A 321 -26.71 -2.60 -6.64
N GLY A 322 -26.26 -2.84 -5.40
CA GLY A 322 -25.92 -1.82 -4.41
C GLY A 322 -26.92 -1.75 -3.25
N LEU A 323 -27.09 -0.55 -2.69
CA LEU A 323 -28.02 -0.32 -1.59
C LEU A 323 -29.46 -0.48 -2.05
N ALA A 324 -30.28 -1.15 -1.24
CA ALA A 324 -31.72 -1.17 -1.43
C ALA A 324 -32.25 0.26 -1.26
N VAL A 325 -32.91 0.79 -2.29
CA VAL A 325 -33.63 2.04 -2.16
C VAL A 325 -34.90 1.73 -1.39
N THR A 326 -34.95 2.13 -0.12
CA THR A 326 -36.17 2.08 0.69
C THR A 326 -37.18 3.07 0.11
N ASN A 327 -37.84 2.70 -0.98
CA ASN A 327 -39.03 3.42 -1.42
C ASN A 327 -40.16 2.97 -0.50
N THR A 328 -40.57 3.85 0.42
CA THR A 328 -41.69 3.61 1.33
C THR A 328 -43.04 3.57 0.61
N GLY A 329 -43.06 3.71 -0.71
CA GLY A 329 -44.28 3.66 -1.53
C GLY A 329 -45.17 4.89 -1.35
N VAL A 330 -44.70 5.93 -0.65
CA VAL A 330 -45.42 7.19 -0.55
C VAL A 330 -45.17 7.97 -1.83
N SER A 331 -46.16 7.94 -2.74
CA SER A 331 -46.19 8.92 -3.83
C SER A 331 -46.33 10.30 -3.19
N VAL A 332 -45.37 11.19 -3.48
CA VAL A 332 -45.44 12.61 -3.11
C VAL A 332 -46.47 13.31 -4.00
#